data_AF-A0A7X6VE17-F1
#
_entry.id   AF-A0A7X6VE17-F1
#
_cell.length_a   1.000
_cell.length_b   1.000
_cell.length_c   1.000
_cell.angle_alpha   90.00
_cell.angle_beta   90.00
_cell.angle_gamma   90.00
#
_symmetry.space_group_name_H-M   'P 1'
#
loop_
_entity.id
_entity.type
_entity.pdbx_description
1 polymer ?
#
loop_
_entity_poly.entity_id
_entity_poly.type
_entity_poly.pdbx_seq_one_letter_code
_entity_poly.pdbx_strand_id
1 'polypeptide(L)' 'EPALDADSFYNSRVIKDFEEFKKMADIIVANRLSDDLLDVQDKVYTRDLWGRD' A
#
# COMPACT_ATOMS: atom_id res chain seq x y z
N GLU A 1 1.21 -6.86 -9.86
CA GLU A 1 -0.25 -7.03 -10.08
C GLU A 1 -0.91 -7.50 -8.78
N PRO A 2 -2.19 -7.13 -8.51
CA PRO A 2 -2.88 -7.52 -7.28
C PRO A 2 -3.17 -9.03 -7.27
N ALA A 3 -2.59 -9.76 -6.31
CA ALA A 3 -2.69 -11.21 -6.23
C ALA A 3 -4.02 -11.73 -5.65
N LEU A 4 -4.90 -10.84 -5.18
CA LEU A 4 -6.13 -11.19 -4.47
C LEU A 4 -7.36 -10.70 -5.24
N ASP A 5 -8.17 -11.63 -5.76
CA ASP A 5 -9.44 -11.33 -6.42
C ASP A 5 -10.62 -11.58 -5.48
N ALA A 6 -10.73 -10.75 -4.45
CA ALA A 6 -11.86 -10.71 -3.53
C ALA A 6 -12.13 -9.26 -3.13
N ASP A 7 -13.38 -8.94 -2.81
CA ASP A 7 -13.75 -7.57 -2.39
C ASP A 7 -13.47 -7.33 -0.89
N SER A 8 -13.22 -8.40 -0.13
CA SER A 8 -12.85 -8.32 1.29
C SER A 8 -11.88 -9.43 1.73
N PHE A 9 -11.08 -9.14 2.75
CA PHE A 9 -10.12 -10.04 3.37
C PHE A 9 -10.08 -9.78 4.88
N TYR A 10 -10.34 -10.79 5.72
CA TYR A 10 -10.44 -10.64 7.18
C TYR A 10 -11.26 -9.41 7.63
N ASN A 11 -12.50 -9.30 7.14
CA ASN A 11 -13.41 -8.16 7.41
C ASN A 11 -12.88 -6.78 6.96
N SER A 12 -11.80 -6.74 6.17
CA SER A 12 -11.23 -5.52 5.60
C SER A 12 -11.57 -5.45 4.12
N ARG A 13 -11.95 -4.26 3.63
CA ARG A 13 -12.23 -4.04 2.20
C ARG A 13 -10.95 -4.12 1.40
N VAL A 14 -11.00 -4.82 0.27
CA VAL A 14 -9.92 -4.81 -0.74
C VAL A 14 -10.21 -3.70 -1.74
N ILE A 15 -9.28 -2.76 -1.90
CA ILE A 15 -9.40 -1.65 -2.84
C ILE A 15 -8.53 -2.00 -4.06
N LYS A 16 -9.18 -2.17 -5.23
CA LYS A 16 -8.51 -2.56 -6.49
C LYS A 16 -7.88 -1.38 -7.21
N ASP A 17 -8.39 -0.17 -6.99
CA ASP A 17 -7.83 1.07 -7.54
C ASP A 17 -6.75 1.61 -6.57
N PHE A 18 -5.51 1.66 -7.04
CA PHE A 18 -4.39 2.06 -6.20
C PHE A 18 -4.40 3.56 -5.87
N GLU A 19 -4.92 4.41 -6.74
CA GLU A 19 -5.06 5.85 -6.49
C GLU A 19 -6.16 6.14 -5.46
N GLU A 20 -7.29 5.40 -5.51
CA GLU A 20 -8.32 5.42 -4.47
C GLU A 20 -7.73 4.97 -3.13
N PHE A 21 -6.97 3.88 -3.12
CA PHE A 21 -6.29 3.38 -1.93
C PHE A 21 -5.36 4.44 -1.33
N LYS A 22 -4.49 5.05 -2.15
CA LYS A 22 -3.60 6.13 -1.72
C LYS A 22 -4.37 7.31 -1.14
N LYS A 23 -5.49 7.72 -1.73
CA LYS A 23 -6.29 8.86 -1.22
C LYS A 23 -7.01 8.54 0.09
N MET A 24 -7.51 7.32 0.23
CA MET A 24 -8.27 6.89 1.42
C MET A 24 -7.38 6.61 2.64
N ALA A 25 -6.15 6.15 2.43
CA ALA A 25 -5.28 5.76 3.53
C ALA A 25 -4.67 6.97 4.24
N ASP A 26 -4.90 7.06 5.56
CA ASP A 26 -4.20 7.99 6.44
C ASP A 26 -2.76 7.54 6.70
N ILE A 27 -2.55 6.22 6.81
CA ILE A 27 -1.24 5.57 6.97
C ILE A 27 -1.23 4.31 6.11
N ILE A 28 -0.16 4.11 5.35
CA ILE A 28 0.08 2.92 4.54
C ILE A 28 1.21 2.11 5.20
N VAL A 29 0.93 0.86 5.54
CA VAL A 29 1.95 -0.06 6.05
C VAL A 29 2.44 -0.94 4.91
N ALA A 30 3.74 -0.89 4.64
CA ALA A 30 4.38 -1.69 3.61
C ALA A 30 5.64 -2.37 4.14
N ASN A 31 5.87 -3.61 3.71
CA ASN A 31 7.09 -4.34 4.08
C ASN A 31 8.34 -3.80 3.35
N ARG A 32 8.16 -3.25 2.14
CA ARG A 32 9.20 -2.63 1.31
C ARG A 32 8.68 -1.32 0.76
N LEU A 33 9.57 -0.34 0.59
CA LEU A 33 9.24 0.85 -0.17
C LEU A 33 9.24 0.49 -1.66
N SER A 34 8.26 0.99 -2.41
CA SER A 34 8.13 0.80 -3.85
C SER A 34 8.00 2.17 -4.51
N ASP A 35 8.44 2.29 -5.76
CA ASP A 35 8.36 3.54 -6.54
C ASP A 35 6.93 4.09 -6.63
N ASP A 36 5.94 3.20 -6.63
CA ASP A 36 4.51 3.54 -6.68
C ASP A 36 4.02 4.29 -5.42
N LEU A 37 4.79 4.28 -4.34
CA LEU A 37 4.47 4.91 -3.05
C LEU A 37 5.28 6.19 -2.80
N LEU A 38 6.19 6.58 -3.70
CA LEU A 38 7.07 7.74 -3.51
C LEU A 38 6.29 9.07 -3.43
N ASP A 39 5.15 9.16 -4.11
CA ASP A 39 4.27 10.34 -4.10
C ASP A 39 3.51 10.52 -2.76
N VAL A 40 3.47 9.48 -1.94
CA VAL A 40 2.80 9.46 -0.62
C VAL A 40 3.73 8.97 0.50
N GLN A 41 5.05 9.13 0.31
CA GLN A 41 6.07 8.62 1.23
C GLN A 41 5.91 9.13 2.67
N ASP A 42 5.40 10.34 2.85
CA ASP A 42 5.15 10.99 4.14
C ASP A 42 4.18 10.21 5.04
N LYS A 43 3.31 9.39 4.44
CA LYS A 43 2.36 8.54 5.15
C LYS A 43 2.62 7.04 5.00
N VAL A 44 3.80 6.66 4.51
CA VAL A 44 4.21 5.26 4.40
C VAL A 44 5.04 4.88 5.63
N TYR A 45 4.50 3.96 6.42
CA TYR A 45 5.25 3.30 7.48
C TYR A 45 5.88 2.01 6.95
N THR A 46 7.20 1.99 6.91
CA THR A 46 8.00 0.81 6.53
C THR A 46 9.19 0.66 7.48
N ARG A 47 9.62 -0.58 7.68
CA ARG A 47 10.89 -0.90 8.36
C ARG A 47 11.97 -1.36 7.38
N ASP A 48 11.79 -1.09 6.10
CA ASP A 48 12.81 -1.34 5.09
C ASP A 48 14.02 -0.42 5.33
N LEU A 49 15.18 -1.03 5.54
CA LEU A 49 16.43 -0.34 5.85
C LEU A 49 17.32 -0.14 4.62
N TRP A 50 17.09 -0.93 3.56
CA TRP A 50 17.98 -0.96 2.41
C TRP A 50 17.33 -0.44 1.14
N GLY A 51 16.01 -0.21 1.15
CA GLY A 51 15.27 0.32 -0.01
C GLY A 51 15.51 -0.54 -1.24
N ARG A 52 15.70 -1.85 -1.04
CA ARG A 52 16.02 -2.78 -2.11
C ARG A 52 14.73 -3.30 -2.70
N ASP A 53 14.41 -2.77 -3.87
CA ASP A 53 13.84 -3.54 -4.97
C ASP A 53 14.94 -3.69 -6.05
#